data_AF-A0A2H5ZWK7-F1
#
_entry.id   AF-A0A2H5ZWK7-F1
#
_cell.length_a   1.000
_cell.length_b   1.000
_cell.length_c   1.000
_cell.angle_alpha   90.00
_cell.angle_beta   90.00
_cell.angle_gamma   90.00
#
_symmetry.space_group_name_H-M   'P 1'
#
loop_
_entity.id
_entity.type
_entity.pdbx_description
1 polymer ?
#
loop_
_entity_poly.entity_id
_entity_poly.type
_entity_poly.pdbx_seq_one_letter_code
_entity_poly.pdbx_strand_id
1 'polypeptide(L)'
;MRPARVFHYPHADAANALQQGDVDAVVAGGIAPAYGEVALREPLTVLSLTDEEVSLLNERMPEVPVAEADFSRAYRGAGRARVLAPWAVMAARHDLEPDLAYRITKAVFENYRVIVQVYREAEGLQARDVVQTRYPLHPGAVRFYREAGVRVPSGMMPPQLPR
;
A
#
# COMPACT_ATOMS: atom_id res chain seq x y z
N MET A 1 -1.73 23.26 -7.67
CA MET A 1 -3.10 23.48 -8.23
C MET A 1 -4.12 23.37 -7.10
N ARG A 2 -5.17 24.20 -7.04
CA ARG A 2 -6.30 24.02 -6.10
C ARG A 2 -7.50 23.47 -6.87
N PRO A 3 -8.08 22.32 -6.47
CA PRO A 3 -9.25 21.79 -7.17
C PRO A 3 -10.46 22.70 -6.96
N ALA A 4 -11.27 22.88 -8.00
CA ALA A 4 -12.53 23.63 -7.92
C ALA A 4 -13.59 22.87 -7.09
N ARG A 5 -13.61 21.54 -7.20
CA ARG A 5 -14.49 20.62 -6.47
C ARG A 5 -13.74 19.33 -6.15
N VAL A 6 -14.12 18.68 -5.05
CA VAL A 6 -13.57 17.39 -4.63
C VAL A 6 -14.73 16.41 -4.49
N PHE A 7 -14.54 15.21 -5.04
CA PHE A 7 -15.49 14.09 -4.93
C PHE A 7 -14.81 12.92 -4.25
N HIS A 8 -15.58 12.10 -3.54
CA HIS A 8 -15.10 10.89 -2.88
C HIS A 8 -15.82 9.70 -3.48
N TYR A 9 -15.10 8.95 -4.33
CA TYR A 9 -15.63 7.81 -5.06
C TYR A 9 -14.82 6.55 -4.78
N PRO A 10 -15.48 5.38 -4.70
CA PRO A 10 -14.82 4.10 -4.93
C PRO A 10 -14.13 4.08 -6.30
N HIS A 11 -13.12 3.23 -6.48
CA HIS A 11 -12.32 3.19 -7.73
C HIS A 11 -13.16 3.04 -9.00
N ALA A 12 -14.21 2.21 -8.98
CA ALA A 12 -15.08 2.00 -10.15
C ALA A 12 -15.86 3.28 -10.52
N ASP A 13 -16.43 3.96 -9.52
CA ASP A 13 -17.19 5.19 -9.73
C ASP A 13 -16.27 6.35 -10.15
N ALA A 14 -15.06 6.42 -9.59
CA ALA A 14 -14.04 7.39 -10.00
C ALA A 14 -13.61 7.18 -11.46
N ALA A 15 -13.44 5.92 -11.90
CA ALA A 15 -13.12 5.59 -13.27
C ALA A 15 -14.25 5.98 -14.24
N ASN A 16 -15.51 5.74 -13.86
CA ASN A 16 -16.67 6.16 -14.64
C ASN A 16 -16.75 7.69 -14.75
N ALA A 17 -16.58 8.41 -13.63
CA ALA A 17 -16.57 9.87 -13.62
C ALA A 17 -15.44 10.44 -14.50
N LEU A 18 -14.27 9.82 -14.48
CA LEU A 18 -13.15 10.18 -15.35
C LEU A 18 -13.49 9.98 -16.83
N GLN A 19 -14.12 8.86 -17.19
CA GLN A 19 -14.58 8.60 -18.58
C GLN A 19 -15.67 9.57 -19.05
N GLN A 20 -16.51 10.02 -18.14
CA GLN A 20 -17.60 10.96 -18.43
C GLN A 20 -17.12 12.42 -18.50
N GLY A 21 -15.90 12.71 -18.04
CA GLY A 21 -15.37 14.07 -17.92
C GLY A 21 -15.96 14.84 -16.73
N ASP A 22 -16.59 14.16 -15.78
CA ASP A 22 -17.11 14.76 -14.54
C ASP A 22 -15.99 15.12 -13.56
N VAL A 23 -14.84 14.44 -13.68
CA VAL A 23 -13.61 14.77 -12.97
C VAL A 23 -12.43 14.78 -13.93
N ASP A 24 -11.51 15.73 -13.76
CA ASP A 24 -10.31 15.86 -14.59
C ASP A 24 -9.14 14.98 -14.11
N ALA A 25 -9.14 14.62 -12.83
CA ALA A 25 -8.05 13.89 -12.20
C ALA A 25 -8.55 13.05 -11.02
N VAL A 26 -7.83 11.97 -10.73
CA VAL A 26 -8.10 11.07 -9.61
C VAL A 26 -6.86 10.93 -8.76
N VAL A 27 -7.02 11.12 -7.44
CA VAL A 27 -6.02 10.75 -6.44
C VAL A 27 -6.40 9.36 -5.92
N ALA A 28 -5.57 8.36 -6.20
CA ALA A 28 -5.85 6.97 -5.88
C ALA A 28 -4.78 6.35 -4.99
N GLY A 29 -5.21 5.50 -4.06
CA GLY A 29 -4.32 4.59 -3.35
C GLY A 29 -4.13 3.30 -4.15
N GLY A 30 -2.88 3.00 -4.54
CA GLY A 30 -2.54 1.77 -5.27
C GLY A 30 -2.93 1.77 -6.76
N ILE A 31 -2.73 0.62 -7.39
CA ILE A 31 -3.09 0.35 -8.78
C ILE A 31 -4.45 -0.35 -8.81
N ALA A 32 -5.40 0.18 -9.58
CA ALA A 32 -6.76 -0.36 -9.65
C ALA A 32 -7.12 -0.76 -11.10
N PRO A 33 -7.68 -1.97 -11.32
CA PRO A 33 -8.05 -2.43 -12.67
C PRO A 33 -9.00 -1.48 -13.40
N ALA A 34 -9.89 -0.79 -12.67
CA ALA A 34 -10.85 0.14 -13.24
C ALA A 34 -10.18 1.25 -14.07
N TYR A 35 -9.03 1.78 -13.64
CA TYR A 35 -8.30 2.81 -14.39
C TYR A 35 -7.53 2.23 -15.59
N GLY A 36 -7.17 0.94 -15.54
CA GLY A 36 -6.63 0.21 -16.70
C GLY A 36 -7.63 0.18 -17.85
N GLU A 37 -8.90 -0.10 -17.56
CA GLU A 37 -9.97 -0.08 -18.57
C GLU A 37 -10.20 1.30 -19.18
N VAL A 38 -10.10 2.37 -18.36
CA VAL A 38 -10.09 3.76 -18.87
C VAL A 38 -8.91 3.95 -19.82
N ALA A 39 -7.71 3.52 -19.40
CA ALA A 39 -6.47 3.70 -20.14
C ALA A 39 -6.48 3.04 -21.54
N LEU A 40 -7.26 1.96 -21.72
CA LEU A 40 -7.46 1.30 -23.03
C LEU A 40 -8.18 2.18 -24.04
N ARG A 41 -9.03 3.12 -23.58
CA ARG A 41 -9.73 4.07 -24.44
C ARG A 41 -8.92 5.35 -24.60
N GLU A 42 -8.50 5.94 -23.49
CA GLU A 42 -7.76 7.20 -23.46
C GLU A 42 -6.47 7.03 -22.65
N PRO A 43 -5.27 7.31 -23.22
CA PRO A 43 -4.02 7.17 -22.47
C PRO A 43 -4.03 7.99 -21.18
N LEU A 44 -3.68 7.35 -20.05
CA LEU A 44 -3.60 8.01 -18.75
C LEU A 44 -2.16 8.38 -18.42
N THR A 45 -1.98 9.53 -17.78
CA THR A 45 -0.70 9.96 -17.23
C THR A 45 -0.74 9.88 -15.71
N VAL A 46 0.27 9.25 -15.10
CA VAL A 46 0.49 9.34 -13.64
C VAL A 46 1.36 10.55 -13.37
N LEU A 47 0.85 11.51 -12.60
CA LEU A 47 1.59 12.70 -12.22
C LEU A 47 2.68 12.34 -11.20
N SER A 48 3.93 12.63 -11.55
CA SER A 48 5.08 12.41 -10.67
C SER A 48 5.28 13.60 -9.74
N LEU A 49 5.62 13.31 -8.48
CA LEU A 49 6.08 14.32 -7.53
C LEU A 49 7.37 15.00 -8.02
N THR A 50 7.48 16.31 -7.81
CA THR A 50 8.73 17.08 -8.02
C THR A 50 9.71 16.93 -6.86
N ASP A 51 10.95 17.41 -7.02
CA ASP A 51 11.95 17.36 -5.95
C ASP A 51 11.50 18.17 -4.74
N GLU A 52 10.93 19.34 -4.98
CA GLU A 52 10.41 20.24 -3.95
C GLU A 52 9.23 19.60 -3.19
N GLU A 53 8.33 18.90 -3.90
CA GLU A 53 7.21 18.19 -3.28
C GLU A 53 7.69 17.01 -2.44
N VAL A 54 8.70 16.25 -2.92
CA VAL A 54 9.32 15.17 -2.15
C VAL A 54 10.01 15.71 -0.90
N SER A 55 10.74 16.82 -1.00
CA SER A 55 11.35 17.49 0.16
C SER A 55 10.30 17.92 1.18
N LEU A 56 9.19 18.54 0.73
CA LEU A 56 8.09 18.95 1.59
C LEU A 56 7.43 17.75 2.30
N LEU A 57 7.24 16.65 1.57
CA LEU A 57 6.68 15.41 2.12
C LEU A 57 7.61 14.81 3.17
N ASN A 58 8.92 14.77 2.91
CA ASN A 58 9.89 14.27 3.88
C ASN A 58 9.97 15.14 5.14
N GLU A 59 9.74 16.46 5.03
CA GLU A 59 9.68 17.36 6.18
C GLU A 59 8.40 17.18 7.01
N ARG A 60 7.24 17.06 6.34
CA ARG A 60 5.93 17.06 6.99
C ARG A 60 5.39 15.69 7.36
N MET A 61 5.80 14.65 6.63
CA MET A 61 5.33 13.27 6.75
C MET A 61 6.51 12.30 6.59
N PRO A 62 7.57 12.44 7.42
CA PRO A 62 8.80 11.63 7.30
C PRO A 62 8.57 10.11 7.40
N GLU A 63 7.42 9.69 7.91
CA GLU A 63 7.02 8.29 8.04
C GLU A 63 6.43 7.67 6.75
N VAL A 64 6.00 8.49 5.78
CA VAL A 64 5.44 8.01 4.52
C VAL A 64 6.51 8.05 3.44
N PRO A 65 7.04 6.90 3.00
CA PRO A 65 8.11 6.90 2.01
C PRO A 65 7.59 7.34 0.64
N VAL A 66 8.49 7.95 -0.12
CA VAL A 66 8.32 8.19 -1.56
C VAL A 66 9.11 7.14 -2.31
N ALA A 67 8.51 6.54 -3.33
CA ALA A 67 9.19 5.60 -4.21
C ALA A 67 8.93 5.95 -5.68
N GLU A 68 9.86 5.56 -6.54
CA GLU A 68 9.64 5.57 -7.98
C GLU A 68 9.04 4.23 -8.41
N ALA A 69 7.89 4.27 -9.08
CA ALA A 69 7.19 3.10 -9.59
C ALA A 69 6.95 3.23 -11.10
N ASP A 70 6.90 2.09 -11.79
CA ASP A 70 6.58 2.03 -13.22
C ASP A 70 5.11 1.63 -13.42
N PHE A 71 4.33 2.54 -13.98
CA PHE A 71 2.90 2.36 -14.21
C PHE A 71 2.56 1.93 -15.64
N SER A 72 3.56 1.82 -16.53
CA SER A 72 3.35 1.50 -17.94
C SER A 72 2.63 0.16 -18.19
N ARG A 73 2.80 -0.79 -17.27
CA ARG A 73 2.11 -2.09 -17.31
C ARG A 73 0.65 -2.02 -16.90
N ALA A 74 0.31 -1.09 -16.00
CA ALA A 74 -1.03 -0.95 -15.46
C ALA A 74 -1.90 -0.06 -16.35
N TYR A 75 -1.35 1.07 -16.80
CA TYR A 75 -2.08 2.09 -17.52
C TYR A 75 -1.36 2.46 -18.81
N ARG A 76 -2.01 2.25 -19.96
CA ARG A 76 -1.50 2.68 -21.26
C ARG A 76 -1.28 4.20 -21.24
N GLY A 77 -0.09 4.64 -21.65
CA GLY A 77 0.31 6.05 -21.64
C GLY A 77 1.06 6.49 -20.39
N ALA A 78 1.03 5.69 -19.31
CA ALA A 78 1.77 5.98 -18.11
C ALA A 78 3.23 5.53 -18.22
N GLY A 79 4.09 6.16 -17.44
CA GLY A 79 5.51 5.82 -17.35
C GLY A 79 5.93 5.66 -15.89
N ARG A 80 7.22 5.94 -15.63
CA ARG A 80 7.74 5.99 -14.26
C ARG A 80 7.31 7.30 -13.59
N ALA A 81 6.91 7.20 -12.33
CA ALA A 81 6.54 8.36 -11.52
C ALA A 81 6.97 8.16 -10.07
N ARG A 82 7.36 9.27 -9.42
CA ARG A 82 7.56 9.30 -7.97
C ARG A 82 6.23 9.53 -7.28
N VAL A 83 5.89 8.64 -6.36
CA VAL A 83 4.61 8.61 -5.66
C VAL A 83 4.81 8.32 -4.17
N LEU A 84 3.80 8.65 -3.37
CA LEU A 84 3.72 8.14 -1.99
C LEU A 84 3.56 6.62 -2.03
N ALA A 85 4.35 5.92 -1.22
CA ALA A 85 4.40 4.46 -1.19
C ALA A 85 4.19 3.93 0.24
N PRO A 86 3.06 4.24 0.92
CA PRO A 86 2.81 3.76 2.27
C PRO A 86 2.78 2.23 2.33
N TRP A 87 3.18 1.69 3.47
CA TRP A 87 3.13 0.25 3.70
C TRP A 87 1.69 -0.25 3.78
N ALA A 88 1.34 -1.23 2.94
CA ALA A 88 0.15 -2.03 3.15
C ALA A 88 0.39 -2.98 4.34
N VAL A 89 -0.48 -2.93 5.35
CA VAL A 89 -0.35 -3.72 6.57
C VAL A 89 -1.62 -4.51 6.86
N MET A 90 -1.46 -5.69 7.46
CA MET A 90 -2.56 -6.44 8.04
C MET A 90 -2.63 -6.11 9.54
N ALA A 91 -3.71 -5.43 9.94
CA ALA A 91 -3.96 -5.09 11.33
C ALA A 91 -4.81 -6.16 12.02
N ALA A 92 -4.55 -6.39 13.30
CA ALA A 92 -5.36 -7.23 14.16
C ALA A 92 -5.63 -6.49 15.48
N ARG A 93 -6.73 -6.85 16.15
CA ARG A 93 -6.96 -6.40 17.52
C ARG A 93 -5.84 -6.91 18.43
N HIS A 94 -5.51 -6.13 19.45
CA HIS A 94 -4.45 -6.49 20.41
C HIS A 94 -4.82 -7.74 21.25
N ASP A 95 -6.11 -8.04 21.38
CA ASP A 95 -6.67 -9.15 22.14
C ASP A 95 -7.08 -10.34 21.27
N LEU A 96 -6.70 -10.33 19.98
CA LEU A 96 -6.86 -11.51 19.14
C LEU A 96 -6.06 -12.67 19.75
N GLU A 97 -6.59 -13.88 19.69
CA GLU A 97 -5.93 -15.04 20.28
C GLU A 97 -4.54 -15.24 19.61
N PRO A 98 -3.43 -15.36 20.38
CA PRO A 98 -2.08 -15.44 19.82
C PRO A 98 -1.86 -16.56 18.81
N ASP A 99 -2.45 -17.74 19.02
CA ASP A 99 -2.30 -18.86 18.08
C ASP A 99 -3.06 -18.62 16.79
N LEU A 100 -4.24 -18.00 16.83
CA LEU A 100 -4.96 -17.58 15.64
C LEU A 100 -4.16 -16.54 14.85
N ALA A 101 -3.65 -15.49 15.49
CA ALA A 101 -2.83 -14.49 14.83
C ALA A 101 -1.58 -15.10 14.18
N TYR A 102 -0.87 -15.99 14.89
CA TYR A 102 0.26 -16.73 14.34
C TYR A 102 -0.11 -17.53 13.09
N ARG A 103 -1.21 -18.30 13.15
CA ARG A 103 -1.66 -19.14 12.04
C ARG A 103 -2.04 -18.29 10.82
N ILE A 104 -2.71 -17.16 11.03
CA ILE A 104 -3.04 -16.22 9.95
C ILE A 104 -1.76 -15.67 9.32
N THR A 105 -0.83 -15.13 10.12
CA THR A 105 0.43 -14.57 9.61
C THR A 105 1.20 -15.63 8.82
N LYS A 106 1.34 -16.84 9.37
CA LYS A 106 2.02 -17.96 8.71
C LYS A 106 1.36 -18.32 7.37
N ALA A 107 0.03 -18.49 7.37
CA ALA A 107 -0.72 -18.82 6.16
C ALA A 107 -0.53 -17.76 5.07
N VAL A 108 -0.55 -16.47 5.41
CA VAL A 108 -0.33 -15.37 4.45
C VAL A 108 1.03 -15.48 3.79
N PHE A 109 2.11 -15.62 4.56
CA PHE A 109 3.47 -15.66 3.99
C PHE A 109 3.80 -16.98 3.29
N GLU A 110 3.29 -18.12 3.76
CA GLU A 110 3.48 -19.42 3.08
C GLU A 110 2.71 -19.49 1.76
N ASN A 111 1.61 -18.74 1.63
CA ASN A 111 0.72 -18.78 0.47
C ASN A 111 0.65 -17.44 -0.29
N TYR A 112 1.61 -16.53 -0.10
CA TYR A 112 1.52 -15.17 -0.67
C TYR A 112 1.41 -15.16 -2.20
N ARG A 113 1.87 -16.22 -2.88
CA ARG A 113 1.70 -16.37 -4.33
C ARG A 113 0.24 -16.39 -4.77
N VAL A 114 -0.69 -16.83 -3.91
CA VAL A 114 -2.13 -16.72 -4.18
C VAL A 114 -2.56 -15.26 -4.23
N ILE A 115 -2.01 -14.40 -3.38
CA ILE A 115 -2.25 -12.95 -3.41
C ILE A 115 -1.71 -12.35 -4.71
N VAL A 116 -0.51 -12.76 -5.15
CA VAL A 116 0.13 -12.29 -6.39
C VAL A 116 -0.73 -12.57 -7.63
N GLN A 117 -1.55 -13.63 -7.62
CA GLN A 117 -2.45 -13.95 -8.74
C GLN A 117 -3.56 -12.90 -8.94
N VAL A 118 -3.96 -12.21 -7.87
CA VAL A 118 -5.04 -11.19 -7.92
C VAL A 118 -4.50 -9.76 -7.75
N TYR A 119 -3.32 -9.60 -7.16
CA TYR A 119 -2.66 -8.32 -6.94
C TYR A 119 -1.15 -8.48 -7.14
N ARG A 120 -0.71 -8.21 -8.37
CA ARG A 120 0.66 -8.49 -8.80
C ARG A 120 1.69 -7.66 -8.06
N GLU A 121 1.30 -6.49 -7.58
CA GLU A 121 2.14 -5.56 -6.83
C GLU A 121 2.56 -6.13 -5.46
N ALA A 122 1.96 -7.24 -5.00
CA ALA A 122 2.45 -8.02 -3.87
C ALA A 122 3.61 -8.97 -4.23
N GLU A 123 4.06 -9.00 -5.49
CA GLU A 123 5.23 -9.76 -5.92
C GLU A 123 6.46 -9.31 -5.13
N GLY A 124 7.19 -10.26 -4.56
CA GLY A 124 8.35 -9.96 -3.71
C GLY A 124 8.02 -9.66 -2.25
N LEU A 125 6.76 -9.84 -1.79
CA LEU A 125 6.42 -9.76 -0.37
C LEU A 125 7.31 -10.69 0.48
N GLN A 126 8.04 -10.11 1.45
CA GLN A 126 8.94 -10.86 2.32
C GLN A 126 8.68 -10.54 3.79
N ALA A 127 8.73 -11.58 4.64
CA ALA A 127 8.51 -11.45 6.08
C ALA A 127 9.51 -10.47 6.73
N ARG A 128 10.74 -10.38 6.22
CA ARG A 128 11.78 -9.48 6.72
C ARG A 128 11.42 -8.00 6.60
N ASP A 129 10.56 -7.62 5.65
CA ASP A 129 10.21 -6.22 5.40
C ASP A 129 9.27 -5.65 6.45
N VAL A 130 8.69 -6.49 7.33
CA VAL A 130 7.84 -6.03 8.44
C VAL A 130 8.53 -4.97 9.30
N VAL A 131 9.86 -5.05 9.47
CA VAL A 131 10.62 -4.11 10.31
C VAL A 131 10.62 -2.68 9.76
N GLN A 132 10.32 -2.52 8.47
CA GLN A 132 10.24 -1.21 7.82
C GLN A 132 8.96 -0.45 8.23
N THR A 133 7.92 -1.17 8.66
CA THR A 133 6.63 -0.57 9.07
C THR A 133 6.68 0.11 10.43
N ARG A 134 7.59 -0.33 11.32
CA ARG A 134 7.78 0.17 12.69
C ARG A 134 6.55 0.10 13.62
N TYR A 135 5.46 -0.54 13.21
CA TYR A 135 4.28 -0.72 14.06
C TYR A 135 4.52 -1.80 15.13
N PRO A 136 3.89 -1.68 16.31
CA PRO A 136 3.82 -2.77 17.28
C PRO A 136 3.18 -4.01 16.66
N LEU A 137 3.77 -5.17 16.93
CA LEU A 137 3.30 -6.45 16.39
C LEU A 137 2.46 -7.20 17.42
N HIS A 138 1.53 -8.01 16.90
CA HIS A 138 0.76 -8.94 17.71
C HIS A 138 1.67 -10.06 18.27
N PRO A 139 1.46 -10.59 19.50
CA PRO A 139 2.29 -11.67 20.06
C PRO A 139 2.42 -12.89 19.14
N GLY A 140 1.31 -13.31 18.52
CA GLY A 140 1.30 -14.38 17.52
C GLY A 140 2.13 -14.10 16.27
N ALA A 141 2.08 -12.85 15.76
CA ALA A 141 2.87 -12.43 14.62
C ALA A 141 4.37 -12.38 14.96
N VAL A 142 4.73 -11.90 16.16
CA VAL A 142 6.12 -11.91 16.66
C VAL A 142 6.69 -13.34 16.66
N ARG A 143 5.89 -14.32 17.10
CA ARG A 143 6.29 -15.73 17.07
C ARG A 143 6.64 -16.17 15.65
N PHE A 144 5.77 -15.90 14.68
CA PHE A 144 6.01 -16.22 13.27
C PHE A 144 7.26 -15.53 12.73
N TYR A 145 7.40 -14.22 12.91
CA TYR A 145 8.53 -13.46 12.36
C TYR A 145 9.88 -13.95 12.91
N ARG A 146 9.94 -14.32 14.20
CA ARG A 146 11.15 -14.93 14.78
C ARG A 146 11.46 -16.30 14.19
N GLU A 147 10.44 -17.15 14.00
CA GLU A 147 10.58 -18.45 13.33
C GLU A 147 11.10 -18.29 11.89
N ALA A 148 10.64 -17.24 11.19
CA ALA A 148 11.09 -16.86 9.85
C ALA A 148 12.47 -16.15 9.82
N GLY A 149 13.20 -16.12 10.95
CA GLY A 149 14.55 -15.53 11.04
C GLY A 149 14.59 -14.00 11.09
N VAL A 150 13.46 -13.32 11.30
CA VAL A 150 13.40 -11.86 11.39
C VAL A 150 13.77 -11.41 12.80
N ARG A 151 14.76 -10.51 12.90
CA ARG A 151 15.09 -9.82 14.16
C ARG A 151 14.10 -8.69 14.40
N VAL A 152 13.09 -8.96 15.23
CA VAL A 152 12.06 -7.99 15.62
C VAL A 152 12.64 -6.94 16.58
N PRO A 153 12.64 -5.63 16.22
CA PRO A 153 13.09 -4.56 17.11
C PRO A 153 12.27 -4.46 18.39
N SER A 154 12.90 -4.01 19.48
CA SER A 154 12.24 -3.86 20.79
C SER A 154 11.02 -2.94 20.75
N GLY A 155 11.09 -1.84 20.00
CA GLY A 155 9.96 -0.90 19.82
C GLY A 155 8.76 -1.47 19.08
N MET A 156 8.89 -2.65 18.46
CA MET A 156 7.80 -3.35 17.76
C MET A 156 7.21 -4.50 18.59
N MET A 157 7.70 -4.71 19.82
CA MET A 157 7.12 -5.72 20.71
C MET A 157 5.69 -5.32 21.13
N PRO A 158 4.82 -6.29 21.44
CA PRO A 158 3.45 -6.01 21.81
C PRO A 158 3.40 -5.05 23.00
N PRO A 159 2.56 -4.01 22.98
CA PRO A 159 2.43 -3.10 24.10
C PRO A 159 1.90 -3.84 25.33
N GLN A 160 2.40 -3.49 26.51
CA GLN A 160 1.79 -3.94 27.77
C GLN A 160 0.53 -3.11 27.99
N LEU A 161 -0.57 -3.52 27.38
CA LEU A 161 -1.87 -2.88 27.58
C LEU A 161 -2.47 -3.39 28.90
N PRO A 162 -3.02 -2.52 29.75
CA PRO A 162 -3.82 -2.95 30.88
C PRO A 162 -5.02 -3.75 30.35
N ARG A 163 -5.27 -4.92 30.97
CA ARG A 163 -6.44 -5.76 30.67
C ARG A 163 -7.73 -5.05 31.04
#